data_AF-A0A929K9Z5-F1
#
_entry.id   AF-A0A929K9Z5-F1
#
_cell.length_a   1.000
_cell.length_b   1.000
_cell.length_c   1.000
_cell.angle_alpha   90.00
_cell.angle_beta   90.00
_cell.angle_gamma   90.00
#
_symmetry.space_group_name_H-M   'P 1'
#
loop_
_entity.id
_entity.type
_entity.pdbx_description
1 polymer ?
#
loop_
_entity_poly.entity_id
_entity_poly.type
_entity_poly.pdbx_seq_one_letter_code
_entity_poly.pdbx_strand_id
1 'polypeptide(L)'
;LCIRNFLNSAGFLEVETPFLTKSTPEGARDYLVPSRISRGSFYALPQSPQLFKQLIMMAGFDRYFQIVRCFRDEDLRADRQPEFTQVDLELSFVDECAVMDVIEGMMADVFPKILDHPVSTPFPVIEYNKAVNLYGSDRPDIRFGMELMDLSDLL
;
A
#
# COMPACT_ATOMS: atom_id res chain seq x y z
N LEU A 1 16.26 -7.62 -3.95
CA LEU A 1 16.83 -7.42 -2.59
C LEU A 1 16.86 -5.94 -2.18
N CYS A 2 16.93 -4.97 -3.11
CA CYS A 2 17.08 -3.54 -2.78
C CYS A 2 16.08 -3.03 -1.72
N ILE A 3 14.79 -3.31 -1.90
CA ILE A 3 13.73 -2.93 -0.93
C ILE A 3 13.99 -3.50 0.47
N ARG A 4 14.25 -4.82 0.57
CA ARG A 4 14.56 -5.46 1.85
C ARG A 4 15.79 -4.84 2.52
N ASN A 5 16.85 -4.58 1.75
CA ASN A 5 18.08 -4.01 2.28
C ASN A 5 17.84 -2.58 2.81
N PHE A 6 17.09 -1.76 2.07
CA PHE A 6 16.73 -0.40 2.51
C PHE A 6 15.94 -0.44 3.82
N LEU A 7 14.84 -1.20 3.86
CA LEU A 7 13.98 -1.30 5.05
C LEU A 7 14.73 -1.87 6.26
N ASN A 8 15.55 -2.91 6.06
CA ASN A 8 16.40 -3.45 7.12
C ASN A 8 17.40 -2.42 7.64
N SER A 9 18.03 -1.63 6.76
CA SER A 9 18.94 -0.54 7.17
C SER A 9 18.24 0.60 7.90
N ALA A 10 16.94 0.81 7.60
CA ALA A 10 16.07 1.76 8.28
C ALA A 10 15.42 1.21 9.56
N GLY A 11 15.88 0.04 10.04
CA GLY A 11 15.47 -0.55 11.30
C GLY A 11 14.13 -1.30 11.28
N PHE A 12 13.59 -1.59 10.10
CA PHE A 12 12.36 -2.38 9.98
C PHE A 12 12.63 -3.87 10.16
N LEU A 13 11.70 -4.55 10.85
CA LEU A 13 11.73 -5.99 11.04
C LEU A 13 10.81 -6.69 10.03
N GLU A 14 11.35 -7.66 9.29
CA GLU A 14 10.56 -8.51 8.40
C GLU A 14 9.83 -9.56 9.23
N VAL A 15 8.49 -9.49 9.29
CA VAL A 15 7.67 -10.45 10.05
C VAL A 15 6.59 -11.01 9.13
N GLU A 16 6.46 -12.34 9.11
CA GLU A 16 5.41 -12.99 8.33
C GLU A 16 4.07 -12.99 9.07
N THR A 17 2.98 -12.81 8.32
CA THR A 17 1.61 -12.84 8.86
C THR A 17 0.80 -13.98 8.24
N PRO A 18 -0.16 -14.58 8.95
CA PRO A 18 -0.88 -15.75 8.46
C PRO A 18 -1.83 -15.41 7.29
N PHE A 19 -1.94 -16.34 6.34
CA PHE A 19 -2.89 -16.24 5.21
C PHE A 19 -4.28 -16.81 5.48
N LEU A 20 -4.45 -17.67 6.48
CA LEU A 20 -5.76 -18.22 6.82
C LEU A 20 -6.37 -17.37 7.92
N THR A 21 -7.11 -16.34 7.54
CA THR A 21 -7.69 -15.36 8.44
C THR A 21 -9.19 -15.55 8.59
N LYS A 22 -9.80 -14.71 9.43
CA LYS A 22 -11.26 -14.60 9.51
C LYS A 22 -11.74 -13.61 8.44
N SER A 23 -12.83 -13.94 7.77
CA SER A 23 -13.46 -12.99 6.83
C SER A 23 -13.96 -11.75 7.56
N THR A 24 -13.73 -10.59 6.96
CA THR A 24 -14.22 -9.29 7.42
C THR A 24 -15.14 -8.71 6.35
N PRO A 25 -16.35 -8.22 6.69
CA PRO A 25 -17.33 -7.78 5.69
C PRO A 25 -16.98 -6.46 4.96
N GLU A 26 -15.78 -5.93 5.16
CA GLU A 26 -15.32 -4.64 4.62
C GLU A 26 -14.33 -4.86 3.47
N GLY A 27 -14.28 -3.90 2.53
CA GLY A 27 -13.34 -3.92 1.40
C GLY A 27 -13.85 -4.72 0.19
N ALA A 28 -12.95 -5.49 -0.41
CA ALA A 28 -13.25 -6.36 -1.55
C ALA A 28 -13.91 -7.68 -1.10
N ARG A 29 -14.28 -8.54 -2.06
CA ARG A 29 -14.74 -9.89 -1.76
C ARG A 29 -13.54 -10.79 -1.41
N ASP A 30 -13.69 -11.59 -0.36
CA ASP A 30 -12.67 -12.53 0.10
C ASP A 30 -12.70 -13.85 -0.70
N TYR A 31 -11.52 -14.42 -0.95
CA TYR A 31 -11.42 -15.84 -1.27
C TYR A 31 -11.62 -16.69 -0.02
N LEU A 32 -12.53 -17.66 -0.08
CA LEU A 32 -12.85 -18.54 1.04
C LEU A 32 -12.15 -19.90 0.93
N VAL A 33 -11.59 -20.36 2.05
CA VAL A 33 -10.95 -21.68 2.18
C VAL A 33 -11.76 -22.51 3.18
N PRO A 34 -12.44 -23.60 2.75
CA PRO A 34 -13.26 -24.41 3.65
C PRO A 34 -12.40 -25.16 4.68
N SER A 35 -12.82 -25.14 5.94
CA SER A 35 -12.14 -25.88 7.01
C SER A 35 -12.56 -27.34 7.02
N ARG A 36 -11.59 -28.25 6.91
CA ARG A 36 -11.83 -29.70 7.09
C ARG A 36 -12.17 -30.05 8.55
N ILE A 37 -11.61 -29.30 9.50
CA ILE A 37 -11.73 -29.60 10.95
C ILE A 37 -13.03 -29.04 11.50
N SER A 38 -13.33 -27.78 11.18
CA SER A 38 -14.52 -27.08 11.67
C SER A 38 -15.59 -27.07 10.58
N ARG A 39 -16.44 -28.11 10.55
CA ARG A 39 -17.47 -28.29 9.53
C ARG A 39 -18.39 -27.06 9.46
N GLY A 40 -18.60 -26.55 8.26
CA GLY A 40 -19.43 -25.35 8.02
C GLY A 40 -18.71 -24.02 8.26
N SER A 41 -17.44 -24.04 8.68
CA SER A 41 -16.61 -22.85 8.85
C SER A 41 -15.63 -22.68 7.69
N PHE A 42 -15.27 -21.42 7.42
CA PHE A 42 -14.36 -21.01 6.36
C PHE A 42 -13.30 -20.08 6.92
N TYR A 43 -12.09 -20.19 6.37
CA TYR A 43 -11.09 -19.12 6.45
C TYR A 43 -11.26 -18.20 5.25
N ALA A 44 -10.72 -16.98 5.37
CA ALA A 44 -10.56 -16.06 4.27
C ALA A 44 -9.07 -15.86 3.97
N LEU A 45 -8.71 -15.69 2.71
CA LEU A 45 -7.39 -15.20 2.33
C LEU A 45 -7.36 -13.67 2.48
N PRO A 46 -6.27 -13.08 3.01
CA PRO A 46 -6.24 -11.67 3.35
C PRO A 46 -6.14 -10.78 2.11
N GLN A 47 -6.94 -9.71 2.10
CA GLN A 47 -6.81 -8.62 1.14
C GLN A 47 -5.58 -7.75 1.38
N SER A 48 -5.09 -7.74 2.62
CA SER A 48 -3.85 -7.15 3.12
C SER A 48 -3.62 -7.64 4.55
N PRO A 49 -2.40 -7.55 5.11
CA PRO A 49 -2.12 -7.87 6.51
C PRO A 49 -2.51 -6.75 7.50
N GLN A 50 -3.44 -5.84 7.13
CA GLN A 50 -3.76 -4.61 7.87
C GLN A 50 -4.01 -4.82 9.37
N LEU A 51 -4.82 -5.81 9.75
CA LEU A 51 -5.09 -6.07 11.17
C LEU A 51 -3.86 -6.64 11.90
N PHE A 52 -3.06 -7.45 11.22
CA PHE A 52 -1.87 -8.05 11.82
C PHE A 52 -0.75 -7.03 12.03
N LYS A 53 -0.51 -6.14 11.08
CA LYS A 53 0.52 -5.10 11.27
C LYS A 53 0.16 -4.16 12.42
N GLN A 54 -1.12 -3.83 12.59
CA GLN A 54 -1.60 -3.09 13.77
C GLN A 54 -1.42 -3.88 15.08
N LEU A 55 -1.72 -5.18 15.08
CA LEU A 55 -1.45 -6.04 16.25
C LEU A 55 0.04 -6.14 16.58
N ILE A 56 0.91 -6.14 15.56
CA ILE A 56 2.37 -6.14 15.72
C ILE A 56 2.83 -4.81 16.37
N MET A 57 2.31 -3.67 15.93
CA MET A 57 2.57 -2.38 16.60
C MET A 57 2.11 -2.42 18.07
N MET A 58 0.91 -2.94 18.33
CA MET A 58 0.40 -3.12 19.71
C MET A 58 1.21 -4.11 20.54
N ALA A 59 1.89 -5.08 19.91
CA ALA A 59 2.80 -6.01 20.57
C ALA A 59 4.16 -5.37 20.95
N GLY A 60 4.36 -4.08 20.65
CA GLY A 60 5.54 -3.31 21.02
C GLY A 60 6.64 -3.27 19.96
N PHE A 61 6.35 -3.69 18.72
CA PHE A 61 7.27 -3.52 17.60
C PHE A 61 7.20 -2.08 17.09
N ASP A 62 8.35 -1.44 16.92
CA ASP A 62 8.42 -0.05 16.47
C ASP A 62 8.26 0.09 14.94
N ARG A 63 8.89 -0.82 14.18
CA ARG A 63 8.94 -0.79 12.71
C ARG A 63 8.81 -2.19 12.14
N TYR A 64 7.80 -2.40 11.33
CA TYR A 64 7.49 -3.68 10.71
C TYR A 64 7.40 -3.54 9.20
N PHE A 65 7.87 -4.55 8.47
CA PHE A 65 7.57 -4.68 7.06
C PHE A 65 7.37 -6.14 6.65
N GLN A 66 6.73 -6.35 5.50
CA GLN A 66 6.60 -7.65 4.87
C GLN A 66 6.40 -7.50 3.36
N ILE A 67 7.09 -8.32 2.56
CA ILE A 67 6.74 -8.51 1.16
C ILE A 67 5.76 -9.68 1.09
N VAL A 68 4.46 -9.37 1.06
CA VAL A 68 3.38 -10.31 1.34
C VAL A 68 2.48 -10.52 0.13
N ARG A 69 1.86 -11.70 0.06
CA ARG A 69 0.83 -11.97 -0.94
C ARG A 69 -0.55 -11.59 -0.45
N CYS A 70 -1.29 -10.89 -1.29
CA CYS A 70 -2.64 -10.41 -1.02
C CYS A 70 -3.61 -10.94 -2.08
N PHE A 71 -4.86 -11.13 -1.65
CA PHE A 71 -5.88 -11.81 -2.44
C PHE A 71 -7.18 -10.99 -2.46
N ARG A 72 -7.72 -10.73 -3.64
CA ARG A 72 -9.00 -10.02 -3.82
C ARG A 72 -9.82 -10.72 -4.90
N ASP A 73 -11.03 -11.15 -4.57
CA ASP A 73 -11.95 -11.77 -5.52
C ASP A 73 -12.73 -10.69 -6.28
N GLU A 74 -12.02 -9.94 -7.13
CA GLU A 74 -12.56 -8.87 -7.98
C GLU A 74 -12.36 -9.17 -9.47
N ASP A 75 -13.14 -8.50 -10.32
CA ASP A 75 -12.96 -8.56 -11.77
C ASP A 75 -11.58 -8.05 -12.19
N LEU A 76 -10.94 -8.83 -13.07
CA LEU A 76 -9.63 -8.53 -13.63
C LEU A 76 -9.64 -7.23 -14.45
N ARG A 77 -8.57 -6.45 -14.32
CA ARG A 77 -8.23 -5.32 -15.19
C ARG A 77 -6.75 -5.41 -15.58
N ALA A 78 -6.31 -4.60 -16.54
CA ALA A 78 -4.91 -4.60 -16.98
C ALA A 78 -3.91 -4.43 -15.82
N ASP A 79 -4.30 -3.70 -14.78
CA ASP A 79 -3.53 -3.41 -13.57
C ASP A 79 -4.01 -4.18 -12.33
N ARG A 80 -4.96 -5.12 -12.46
CA ARG A 80 -5.56 -5.85 -11.32
C ARG A 80 -5.53 -7.35 -11.53
N GLN A 81 -4.84 -8.03 -10.62
CA GLN A 81 -4.79 -9.49 -10.52
C GLN A 81 -5.47 -9.94 -9.22
N PRO A 82 -6.13 -11.11 -9.18
CA PRO A 82 -6.78 -11.61 -7.96
C PRO A 82 -5.78 -11.92 -6.86
N GLU A 83 -4.55 -12.23 -7.25
CA GLU A 83 -3.42 -12.48 -6.38
C GLU A 83 -2.30 -11.51 -6.76
N PHE A 84 -1.84 -10.69 -5.82
CA PHE A 84 -0.82 -9.66 -6.06
C PHE A 84 0.07 -9.46 -4.83
N THR A 85 1.29 -8.98 -5.06
CA THR A 85 2.29 -8.80 -4.01
C THR A 85 2.29 -7.35 -3.53
N GLN A 86 2.29 -7.15 -2.22
CA GLN A 86 2.45 -5.84 -1.59
C GLN A 86 3.78 -5.77 -0.84
N VAL A 87 4.38 -4.58 -0.82
CA VAL A 87 5.38 -4.21 0.19
C VAL A 87 4.60 -3.51 1.28
N ASP A 88 4.26 -4.24 2.33
CA ASP A 88 3.51 -3.72 3.46
C ASP A 88 4.48 -3.28 4.56
N LEU A 89 4.18 -2.16 5.20
CA LEU A 89 4.96 -1.62 6.31
C LEU A 89 4.08 -0.87 7.28
N GLU A 90 4.54 -0.78 8.52
CA GLU A 90 3.88 -0.07 9.62
C GLU A 90 4.94 0.48 10.58
N LEU A 91 4.66 1.65 11.15
CA LEU A 91 5.52 2.33 12.12
C LEU A 91 4.70 2.78 13.32
N SER A 92 5.29 2.73 14.52
CA SER A 92 4.71 3.27 15.74
C SER A 92 5.21 4.69 16.02
N PHE A 93 4.41 5.49 16.74
CA PHE A 93 4.79 6.83 17.23
C PHE A 93 5.26 7.84 16.17
N VAL A 94 4.70 7.74 14.95
CA VAL A 94 5.03 8.64 13.82
C VAL A 94 3.80 9.40 13.33
N ASP A 95 4.05 10.47 12.57
CA ASP A 95 3.05 11.18 11.78
C ASP A 95 3.09 10.75 10.30
N GLU A 96 2.24 11.36 9.47
CA GLU A 96 2.18 11.05 8.04
C GLU A 96 3.47 11.37 7.30
N CYS A 97 4.14 12.48 7.65
CA CYS A 97 5.36 12.94 7.01
C CYS A 97 6.49 11.91 7.17
N ALA A 98 6.66 11.37 8.37
CA ALA A 98 7.66 10.35 8.63
C ALA A 98 7.40 9.05 7.84
N VAL A 99 6.14 8.68 7.58
CA VAL A 99 5.81 7.54 6.71
C VAL A 99 6.16 7.86 5.26
N MET A 100 5.80 9.06 4.76
CA MET A 100 6.12 9.52 3.41
C MET A 100 7.64 9.54 3.18
N ASP A 101 8.41 10.09 4.11
CA ASP A 101 9.88 10.16 4.04
C ASP A 101 10.53 8.78 3.86
N VAL A 102 10.01 7.75 4.54
CA VAL A 102 10.49 6.37 4.37
C VAL A 102 10.21 5.86 2.96
N ILE A 103 9.00 6.09 2.44
CA ILE A 103 8.63 5.66 1.09
C ILE A 103 9.47 6.39 0.04
N GLU A 104 9.58 7.71 0.15
CA GLU A 104 10.38 8.54 -0.75
C GLU A 104 11.85 8.14 -0.73
N GLY A 105 12.43 7.95 0.46
CA GLY A 105 13.78 7.46 0.63
C GLY A 105 14.00 6.08 0.02
N MET A 106 13.02 5.18 0.17
CA MET A 106 13.07 3.84 -0.45
C MET A 106 13.08 3.96 -1.98
N MET A 107 12.24 4.81 -2.54
CA MET A 107 12.16 5.01 -3.99
C MET A 107 13.45 5.65 -4.53
N ALA A 108 13.99 6.66 -3.84
CA ALA A 108 15.26 7.30 -4.16
C ALA A 108 16.46 6.33 -4.09
N ASP A 109 16.43 5.34 -3.21
CA ASP A 109 17.46 4.29 -3.12
C ASP A 109 17.31 3.22 -4.22
N VAL A 110 16.08 2.79 -4.49
CA VAL A 110 15.80 1.63 -5.35
C VAL A 110 15.86 1.99 -6.84
N PHE A 111 15.32 3.13 -7.25
CA PHE A 111 15.22 3.54 -8.65
C PHE A 111 16.58 3.63 -9.37
N PRO A 112 17.59 4.37 -8.87
CA PRO A 112 18.89 4.43 -9.55
C PRO A 112 19.60 3.07 -9.56
N LYS A 113 19.40 2.22 -8.56
CA LYS A 113 20.02 0.88 -8.50
C LYS A 113 19.45 -0.12 -9.51
N ILE A 114 18.18 0.04 -9.89
CA ILE A 114 17.47 -0.92 -10.77
C ILE A 114 17.32 -0.37 -12.19
N LEU A 115 17.00 0.91 -12.33
CA LEU A 115 16.60 1.54 -13.59
C LEU A 115 17.61 2.58 -14.11
N ASP A 116 18.72 2.80 -13.39
CA ASP A 116 19.69 3.89 -13.68
C ASP A 116 19.01 5.27 -13.82
N HIS A 117 17.89 5.44 -13.12
CA HIS A 117 17.08 6.64 -13.17
C HIS A 117 16.97 7.22 -11.76
N PRO A 118 17.74 8.26 -11.41
CA PRO A 118 17.57 8.92 -10.11
C PRO A 118 16.20 9.59 -10.04
N VAL A 119 15.57 9.57 -8.86
CA VAL A 119 14.34 10.32 -8.58
C VAL A 119 14.66 11.40 -7.55
N SER A 120 14.08 12.59 -7.74
CA SER A 120 14.29 13.73 -6.83
C SER A 120 13.26 13.69 -5.71
N THR A 121 13.73 13.83 -4.48
CA THR A 121 12.89 14.02 -3.28
C THR A 121 13.10 15.45 -2.73
N PRO A 122 12.12 16.04 -2.00
CA PRO A 122 10.82 15.46 -1.68
C PRO A 122 9.89 15.38 -2.90
N PHE A 123 8.95 14.42 -2.91
CA PHE A 123 7.96 14.36 -3.98
C PHE A 123 6.93 15.50 -3.84
N PRO A 124 6.38 16.00 -4.96
CA PRO A 124 5.32 17.01 -4.89
C PRO A 124 4.08 16.46 -4.15
N VAL A 125 3.61 17.20 -3.15
CA VAL A 125 2.39 16.89 -2.40
C VAL A 125 1.25 17.77 -2.91
N ILE A 126 0.08 17.17 -3.12
CA ILE A 126 -1.14 17.86 -3.54
C ILE A 126 -2.32 17.38 -2.69
N GLU A 127 -3.13 18.33 -2.22
CA GLU A 127 -4.37 17.99 -1.51
C GLU A 127 -5.37 17.32 -2.46
N TYR A 128 -6.14 16.36 -1.94
CA TYR A 128 -7.15 15.64 -2.70
C TYR A 128 -8.10 16.56 -3.50
N ASN A 129 -8.68 17.57 -2.84
CA ASN A 129 -9.60 18.50 -3.49
C ASN A 129 -8.93 19.27 -4.63
N LYS A 130 -7.65 19.64 -4.45
CA LYS A 130 -6.89 20.33 -5.49
C LYS A 130 -6.59 19.41 -6.66
N ALA A 131 -6.23 18.14 -6.41
CA ALA A 131 -5.99 17.15 -7.47
C ALA A 131 -7.25 16.89 -8.31
N VAL A 132 -8.40 16.70 -7.65
CA VAL A 132 -9.69 16.50 -8.33
C VAL A 132 -10.11 17.75 -9.10
N ASN A 133 -9.93 18.94 -8.53
CA ASN A 133 -10.31 20.18 -9.21
C ASN A 133 -9.41 20.52 -10.40
N LEU A 134 -8.09 20.28 -10.31
CA LEU A 134 -7.15 20.59 -11.38
C LEU A 134 -7.04 19.49 -12.44
N TYR A 135 -7.26 18.22 -12.08
CA TYR A 135 -6.97 17.10 -12.98
C TYR A 135 -8.14 16.11 -13.13
N GLY A 136 -9.23 16.27 -12.38
CA GLY A 136 -10.37 15.34 -12.39
C GLY A 136 -10.03 13.96 -11.85
N SER A 137 -8.89 13.81 -11.17
CA SER A 137 -8.38 12.54 -10.65
C SER A 137 -7.58 12.73 -9.37
N ASP A 138 -7.71 11.77 -8.46
CA ASP A 138 -6.91 11.60 -7.25
C ASP A 138 -5.52 10.99 -7.50
N ARG A 139 -5.25 10.54 -8.73
CA ARG A 139 -3.97 10.01 -9.22
C ARG A 139 -3.55 10.71 -10.52
N PRO A 140 -3.32 12.03 -10.49
CA PRO A 140 -3.10 12.82 -11.68
C PRO A 140 -1.80 12.44 -12.39
N ASP A 141 -1.84 12.43 -13.72
CA ASP A 141 -0.64 12.35 -14.55
C ASP A 141 -0.07 13.75 -14.79
N ILE A 142 0.91 14.13 -13.98
CA ILE A 142 1.53 15.46 -13.98
C ILE A 142 2.57 15.66 -15.09
N ARG A 143 2.73 14.70 -16.01
CA ARG A 143 3.69 14.82 -17.12
C ARG A 143 3.23 15.81 -18.19
N PHE A 144 1.94 16.19 -18.18
CA PHE A 144 1.32 17.09 -19.17
C PHE A 144 0.52 18.19 -18.45
N GLY A 145 0.64 19.45 -18.89
CA GLY A 145 0.04 20.62 -18.23
C GLY A 145 -1.43 20.91 -18.58
N MET A 146 -2.26 19.89 -18.84
CA MET A 146 -3.68 20.07 -19.19
C MET A 146 -4.57 20.09 -17.95
N GLU A 147 -4.54 21.21 -17.22
CA GLU A 147 -5.37 21.40 -16.05
C GLU A 147 -6.82 21.76 -16.42
N LEU A 148 -7.77 21.26 -15.64
CA LEU A 148 -9.17 21.66 -15.67
C LEU A 148 -9.30 23.10 -15.14
N MET A 149 -10.22 23.85 -15.75
CA MET A 149 -10.53 25.22 -15.35
C MET A 149 -12.03 25.31 -15.03
N ASP A 150 -12.35 25.79 -13.82
CA ASP A 150 -13.74 26.04 -13.43
C ASP A 150 -14.24 27.33 -14.08
N LEU A 151 -15.40 27.26 -14.73
CA LEU A 151 -16.06 28.37 -15.42
C LEU A 151 -17.45 28.66 -14.83
N SER A 152 -17.76 28.09 -13.66
CA SER A 152 -19.09 28.18 -13.03
C SER A 152 -19.52 29.64 -12.75
N ASP A 153 -18.58 30.55 -12.51
CA ASP A 153 -18.83 31.99 -12.27
C ASP A 153 -19.15 32.80 -13.55
N LEU A 154 -19.10 32.18 -14.74
CA LEU A 154 -19.38 32.83 -16.04
C LEU A 154 -20.80 32.54 -16.58
N LEU A 155 -21.60 31.74 -15.88
CA LEU A 155 -22.99 31.39 -16.21
C LEU A 155 -23.98 32.13 -15.31
#